data_AF-X5MN81-F1
#
_entry.id   AF-X5MN81-F1
#
_cell.length_a   1.000
_cell.length_b   1.000
_cell.length_c   1.000
_cell.angle_alpha   90.00
_cell.angle_beta   90.00
_cell.angle_gamma   90.00
#
_symmetry.space_group_name_H-M   'P 1'
#
loop_
_entity.id
_entity.type
_entity.pdbx_description
1 polymer ?
#
loop_
_entity_poly.entity_id
_entity_poly.type
_entity_poly.pdbx_seq_one_letter_code
_entity_poly.pdbx_strand_id
1 'polypeptide(L)'
;MALEDQPAIIRYRESAAARQQSRSGAQIDSEWLKALVMECGADDAGFVAITREELQPQLGKLTKLMPQVKTLVSICCRMNRTAVQSTTRSIANHEFHETYDEVNHVARKLVRRLSDEGYEAMNAVAAFPMEMQNAPGDTIPIHHKPIAEAAGIGKMGLHRNVIHPKFGNFILLDTVLIAHDVTEQSAALDYSPCIDCKLCVSACPVEAIGMDGSFNFSACYAHNYRDFMAGWADWVDQVVEAKDRDDFRTRVTPGETASVWQSLSFKPNYKAAYCVAVCPAGENVLGSFLEDRVAYNRDHVQPYKELTETVYVLPGSDAEDSVPRRYPHKTATRVGWTMDATEIFSFLFNLTLTFQRRQARGVSQIINLVLPGRDGDDNPLEASLRIQDQRLEILYWHAPEADHHFTCSQDTFIAMFRHDFDLDTALEAGDIAGDMDAQAIRKLIKCFPKYGYLPPQILQAGD
;
A
#
# COMPACT_ATOMS: atom_id res chain seq x y z
N MET A 1 -32.60 23.85 -37.53
CA MET A 1 -32.18 24.80 -36.48
C MET A 1 -30.67 24.70 -36.40
N ALA A 2 -29.94 25.79 -36.64
CA ALA A 2 -28.49 25.74 -36.56
C ALA A 2 -28.08 25.50 -35.10
N LEU A 3 -26.88 24.94 -34.89
CA LEU A 3 -26.32 24.75 -33.55
C LEU A 3 -26.34 26.08 -32.76
N GLU A 4 -26.10 27.19 -33.45
CA GLU A 4 -26.07 28.54 -32.87
C GLU A 4 -27.42 29.05 -32.36
N ASP A 5 -28.52 28.54 -32.92
CA ASP A 5 -29.89 28.94 -32.55
C ASP A 5 -30.44 28.11 -31.39
N GLN A 6 -29.70 27.10 -30.92
CA GLN A 6 -30.11 26.28 -29.78
C GLN A 6 -30.23 27.15 -28.52
N PRO A 7 -31.40 27.17 -27.84
CA PRO A 7 -31.61 27.98 -26.64
C PRO A 7 -30.62 27.73 -25.50
N ALA A 8 -30.00 26.54 -25.47
CA ALA A 8 -28.93 26.23 -24.52
C ALA A 8 -27.61 26.97 -24.86
N ILE A 9 -27.28 27.13 -26.14
CA ILE A 9 -26.05 27.77 -26.62
C ILE A 9 -26.14 29.30 -26.48
N ILE A 10 -27.31 29.88 -26.74
CA ILE A 10 -27.57 31.30 -26.50
C ILE A 10 -27.39 31.63 -25.02
N ARG A 11 -28.06 30.90 -24.11
CA ARG A 11 -27.91 31.05 -22.65
C ARG A 11 -26.48 30.82 -22.16
N TYR A 12 -25.77 29.86 -22.76
CA TYR A 12 -24.35 29.65 -22.46
C TYR A 12 -23.51 30.86 -22.85
N ARG A 13 -23.66 31.41 -24.06
CA ARG A 13 -22.90 32.58 -24.52
C ARG A 13 -23.18 33.82 -23.65
N GLU A 14 -24.44 34.04 -23.26
CA GLU A 14 -24.84 35.11 -22.35
C GLU A 14 -24.20 34.97 -20.95
N SER A 15 -24.21 33.76 -20.38
CA SER A 15 -23.60 33.49 -19.07
C SER A 15 -22.08 33.39 -19.09
N ALA A 16 -21.49 32.95 -20.19
CA ALA A 16 -20.04 32.86 -20.39
C ALA A 16 -19.39 34.24 -20.37
N ALA A 17 -20.00 35.23 -21.04
CA ALA A 17 -19.53 36.61 -21.01
C ALA A 17 -19.47 37.19 -19.58
N ALA A 18 -20.48 36.88 -18.75
CA ALA A 18 -20.50 37.29 -17.34
C ALA A 18 -19.45 36.57 -16.47
N ARG A 19 -19.18 35.29 -16.74
CA ARG A 19 -18.17 34.49 -16.00
C ARG A 19 -16.74 34.85 -16.38
N GLN A 20 -16.48 35.17 -17.65
CA GLN A 20 -15.14 35.51 -18.14
C GLN A 20 -14.61 36.82 -17.53
N GLN A 21 -15.50 37.79 -17.26
CA GLN A 21 -15.16 39.04 -16.58
C GLN A 21 -14.79 38.86 -15.10
N SER A 22 -15.24 37.79 -14.45
CA SER A 22 -14.99 37.51 -13.03
C SER A 22 -13.77 36.60 -12.79
N ARG A 23 -13.33 35.81 -13.78
CA ARG A 23 -12.51 34.59 -13.53
C ARG A 23 -11.19 34.47 -14.30
N SER A 24 -10.76 35.46 -15.08
CA SER A 24 -9.44 35.39 -15.72
C SER A 24 -8.32 35.69 -14.71
N GLY A 25 -7.65 34.65 -14.19
CA GLY A 25 -6.37 34.78 -13.50
C GLY A 25 -6.41 35.09 -12.00
N ALA A 26 -7.57 35.11 -11.36
CA ALA A 26 -7.64 35.27 -9.91
C ALA A 26 -7.30 33.93 -9.21
N GLN A 27 -6.31 33.96 -8.33
CA GLN A 27 -6.04 32.87 -7.39
C GLN A 27 -7.28 32.66 -6.50
N ILE A 28 -7.48 31.43 -6.03
CA ILE A 28 -8.48 31.12 -5.00
C ILE A 28 -7.95 31.61 -3.66
N ASP A 29 -8.74 32.39 -2.95
CA ASP A 29 -8.39 32.78 -1.59
C ASP A 29 -8.32 31.55 -0.66
N SER A 30 -7.18 31.35 -0.02
CA SER A 30 -6.86 30.16 0.78
C SER A 30 -7.68 30.09 2.08
N GLU A 31 -7.94 31.23 2.74
CA GLU A 31 -8.79 31.29 3.93
C GLU A 31 -10.24 30.93 3.60
N TRP A 32 -10.77 31.50 2.52
CA TRP A 32 -12.09 31.13 2.00
C TRP A 32 -12.17 29.65 1.62
N LEU A 33 -11.18 29.13 0.90
CA LEU A 33 -11.15 27.74 0.49
C LEU A 33 -11.10 26.83 1.72
N LYS A 34 -10.31 27.17 2.74
CA LYS A 34 -10.24 26.44 4.00
C LYS A 34 -11.60 26.41 4.69
N ALA A 35 -12.26 27.57 4.82
CA ALA A 35 -13.60 27.64 5.40
C ALA A 35 -14.60 26.77 4.62
N LEU A 36 -14.58 26.84 3.28
CA LEU A 36 -15.43 26.02 2.43
C LEU A 36 -15.19 24.51 2.63
N VAL A 37 -13.94 24.10 2.74
CA VAL A 37 -13.57 22.68 2.97
C VAL A 37 -14.09 22.21 4.33
N MET A 38 -13.99 23.03 5.39
CA MET A 38 -14.54 22.73 6.70
C MET A 38 -16.09 22.68 6.68
N GLU A 39 -16.76 23.60 5.98
CA GLU A 39 -18.22 23.56 5.75
C GLU A 39 -18.68 22.30 5.00
N CYS A 40 -17.81 21.76 4.15
CA CYS A 40 -18.09 20.52 3.43
C CYS A 40 -18.09 19.31 4.35
N GLY A 41 -17.31 19.33 5.44
CA GLY A 41 -17.30 18.30 6.49
C GLY A 41 -15.92 17.76 6.84
N ALA A 42 -14.84 18.24 6.22
CA ALA A 42 -13.49 17.82 6.58
C ALA A 42 -13.12 18.27 8.01
N ASP A 43 -12.37 17.46 8.75
CA ASP A 43 -11.83 17.83 10.06
C ASP A 43 -10.54 18.65 9.95
N ASP A 44 -9.77 18.45 8.87
CA ASP A 44 -8.62 19.29 8.51
C ASP A 44 -8.34 19.25 7.00
N ALA A 45 -7.54 20.22 6.52
CA ALA A 45 -7.20 20.38 5.11
C ALA A 45 -5.91 21.18 4.90
N GLY A 46 -5.20 20.89 3.82
CA GLY A 46 -4.02 21.66 3.41
C GLY A 46 -3.92 21.75 1.89
N PHE A 47 -3.22 22.78 1.41
CA PHE A 47 -3.14 23.12 -0.01
C PHE A 47 -1.70 23.09 -0.48
N VAL A 48 -1.44 22.36 -1.57
CA VAL A 48 -0.10 22.30 -2.15
C VAL A 48 -0.17 22.52 -3.64
N ALA A 49 0.75 23.32 -4.18
CA ALA A 49 0.89 23.41 -5.63
C ALA A 49 1.44 22.09 -6.18
N ILE A 50 0.99 21.69 -7.36
CA ILE A 50 1.47 20.50 -8.03
C ILE A 50 2.98 20.56 -8.35
N THR A 51 3.56 21.76 -8.40
CA THR A 51 4.97 22.01 -8.68
C THR A 51 5.90 21.73 -7.49
N ARG A 52 5.37 21.38 -6.30
CA ARG A 52 6.17 21.02 -5.12
C ARG A 52 7.04 19.79 -5.41
N GLU A 53 8.32 19.86 -5.06
CA GLU A 53 9.33 18.83 -5.35
C GLU A 53 8.93 17.46 -4.76
N GLU A 54 8.33 17.48 -3.58
CA GLU A 54 7.85 16.31 -2.85
C GLU A 54 6.80 15.49 -3.65
N LEU A 55 6.17 16.11 -4.66
CA LEU A 55 5.13 15.50 -5.48
C LEU A 55 5.63 14.97 -6.84
N GLN A 56 6.90 15.22 -7.18
CA GLN A 56 7.52 14.76 -8.44
C GLN A 56 7.27 13.27 -8.74
N PRO A 57 7.35 12.33 -7.78
CA PRO A 57 7.14 10.91 -8.05
C PRO A 57 5.75 10.54 -8.59
N GLN A 58 4.73 11.39 -8.40
CA GLN A 58 3.37 11.16 -8.90
C GLN A 58 2.87 12.25 -9.86
N LEU A 59 3.73 13.20 -10.25
CA LEU A 59 3.37 14.32 -11.14
C LEU A 59 2.74 13.84 -12.45
N GLY A 60 3.34 12.82 -13.08
CA GLY A 60 2.82 12.24 -14.32
C GLY A 60 1.42 11.62 -14.18
N LYS A 61 1.08 11.09 -12.99
CA LYS A 61 -0.28 10.58 -12.73
C LYS A 61 -1.27 11.72 -12.58
N LEU A 62 -0.92 12.72 -11.79
CA LEU A 62 -1.81 13.85 -11.51
C LEU A 62 -2.16 14.63 -12.78
N THR A 63 -1.17 14.87 -13.66
CA THR A 63 -1.40 15.55 -14.94
C THR A 63 -2.12 14.67 -15.96
N LYS A 64 -2.00 13.34 -15.88
CA LYS A 64 -2.82 12.41 -16.67
C LYS A 64 -4.29 12.43 -16.23
N LEU A 65 -4.54 12.54 -14.92
CA LEU A 65 -5.90 12.62 -14.36
C LEU A 65 -6.58 13.95 -14.68
N MET A 66 -5.86 15.07 -14.53
CA MET A 66 -6.36 16.41 -14.80
C MET A 66 -5.23 17.29 -15.38
N PRO A 67 -5.12 17.42 -16.71
CA PRO A 67 -3.99 18.11 -17.36
C PRO A 67 -3.72 19.56 -16.91
N GLN A 68 -4.76 20.26 -16.48
CA GLN A 68 -4.74 21.66 -16.05
C GLN A 68 -4.59 21.84 -14.54
N VAL A 69 -4.42 20.76 -13.76
CA VAL A 69 -4.29 20.83 -12.31
C VAL A 69 -3.15 21.78 -11.91
N LYS A 70 -3.39 22.58 -10.86
CA LYS A 70 -2.41 23.49 -10.28
C LYS A 70 -2.28 23.32 -8.78
N THR A 71 -3.40 23.09 -8.09
CA THR A 71 -3.45 22.92 -6.64
C THR A 71 -4.06 21.56 -6.29
N LEU A 72 -3.48 20.91 -5.29
CA LEU A 72 -4.04 19.75 -4.61
C LEU A 72 -4.52 20.17 -3.23
N VAL A 73 -5.78 19.87 -2.92
CA VAL A 73 -6.37 20.06 -1.60
C VAL A 73 -6.38 18.70 -0.91
N SER A 74 -5.45 18.50 0.02
CA SER A 74 -5.48 17.34 0.90
C SER A 74 -6.53 17.57 1.99
N ILE A 75 -7.41 16.61 2.20
CA ILE A 75 -8.40 16.64 3.28
C ILE A 75 -8.27 15.41 4.17
N CYS A 76 -8.68 15.54 5.42
CA CYS A 76 -8.85 14.39 6.29
C CYS A 76 -10.17 14.40 7.06
N CYS A 77 -10.71 13.21 7.31
CA CYS A 77 -11.84 12.98 8.22
C CYS A 77 -11.39 12.03 9.34
N ARG A 78 -11.79 12.32 10.58
CA ARG A 78 -11.38 11.56 11.76
C ARG A 78 -12.27 10.35 11.97
N MET A 79 -11.64 9.24 12.33
CA MET A 79 -12.32 8.03 12.77
C MET A 79 -12.62 8.10 14.27
N ASN A 80 -13.64 7.38 14.70
CA ASN A 80 -13.88 7.03 16.09
C ASN A 80 -12.77 6.12 16.60
N ARG A 81 -11.88 6.69 17.43
CA ARG A 81 -10.75 5.99 18.03
C ARG A 81 -11.15 4.70 18.74
N THR A 82 -12.22 4.73 19.54
CA THR A 82 -12.64 3.57 20.35
C THR A 82 -13.10 2.41 19.46
N ALA A 83 -13.78 2.71 18.34
CA ALA A 83 -14.16 1.68 17.37
C ALA A 83 -12.92 1.06 16.70
N VAL A 84 -11.95 1.89 16.27
CA VAL A 84 -10.69 1.42 15.66
C VAL A 84 -9.84 0.61 16.64
N GLN A 85 -9.87 0.96 17.94
CA GLN A 85 -9.17 0.25 19.02
C GLN A 85 -9.81 -1.07 19.43
N SER A 86 -10.98 -1.41 18.88
CA SER A 86 -11.63 -2.68 19.16
C SER A 86 -10.86 -3.85 18.55
N THR A 87 -10.73 -4.93 19.31
CA THR A 87 -10.27 -6.22 18.77
C THR A 87 -11.38 -6.92 17.96
N THR A 88 -12.61 -6.42 18.02
CA THR A 88 -13.71 -6.92 17.19
C THR A 88 -13.56 -6.35 15.78
N ARG A 89 -13.07 -7.19 14.87
CA ARG A 89 -12.75 -6.82 13.48
C ARG A 89 -13.88 -6.09 12.75
N SER A 90 -15.14 -6.49 12.93
CA SER A 90 -16.27 -5.86 12.25
C SER A 90 -16.54 -4.43 12.72
N ILE A 91 -16.30 -4.11 13.99
CA ILE A 91 -16.46 -2.76 14.53
C ILE A 91 -15.41 -1.82 13.90
N ALA A 92 -14.14 -2.24 13.90
CA ALA A 92 -13.07 -1.44 13.31
C ALA A 92 -13.28 -1.26 11.79
N ASN A 93 -13.62 -2.32 11.07
CA ASN A 93 -13.88 -2.23 9.62
C ASN A 93 -15.08 -1.36 9.28
N HIS A 94 -16.17 -1.44 10.05
CA HIS A 94 -17.31 -0.55 9.85
C HIS A 94 -16.90 0.92 9.99
N GLU A 95 -16.12 1.26 11.02
CA GLU A 95 -15.60 2.62 11.19
C GLU A 95 -14.71 3.09 10.03
N PHE A 96 -13.82 2.22 9.53
CA PHE A 96 -13.02 2.52 8.34
C PHE A 96 -13.93 2.79 7.13
N HIS A 97 -14.94 1.95 6.90
CA HIS A 97 -15.84 2.07 5.75
C HIS A 97 -16.71 3.32 5.78
N GLU A 98 -17.30 3.64 6.92
CA GLU A 98 -18.12 4.85 7.07
C GLU A 98 -17.27 6.11 6.91
N THR A 99 -16.05 6.12 7.47
CA THR A 99 -15.16 7.28 7.33
C THR A 99 -14.62 7.41 5.90
N TYR A 100 -14.41 6.30 5.18
CA TYR A 100 -14.08 6.35 3.75
C TYR A 100 -15.23 6.91 2.92
N ASP A 101 -16.48 6.55 3.22
CA ASP A 101 -17.65 7.11 2.56
C ASP A 101 -17.80 8.61 2.87
N GLU A 102 -17.56 9.01 4.12
CA GLU A 102 -17.61 10.41 4.56
C GLU A 102 -16.56 11.25 3.83
N VAL A 103 -15.29 10.84 3.81
CA VAL A 103 -14.25 11.64 3.15
C VAL A 103 -14.50 11.78 1.63
N ASN A 104 -14.99 10.72 0.97
CA ASN A 104 -15.43 10.79 -0.42
C ASN A 104 -16.64 11.73 -0.60
N HIS A 105 -17.59 11.73 0.34
CA HIS A 105 -18.74 12.63 0.33
C HIS A 105 -18.31 14.09 0.47
N VAL A 106 -17.39 14.37 1.40
CA VAL A 106 -16.81 15.70 1.61
C VAL A 106 -16.10 16.18 0.35
N ALA A 107 -15.24 15.35 -0.27
CA ALA A 107 -14.54 15.69 -1.50
C ALA A 107 -15.53 15.99 -2.65
N ARG A 108 -16.55 15.14 -2.84
CA ARG A 108 -17.60 15.35 -3.85
C ARG A 108 -18.40 16.62 -3.60
N LYS A 109 -18.76 16.91 -2.34
CA LYS A 109 -19.49 18.12 -1.96
C LYS A 109 -18.65 19.38 -2.21
N LEU A 110 -17.36 19.34 -1.87
CA LEU A 110 -16.41 20.41 -2.15
C LEU A 110 -16.30 20.70 -3.64
N VAL A 111 -16.11 19.68 -4.48
CA VAL A 111 -16.02 19.84 -5.94
C VAL A 111 -17.27 20.47 -6.53
N ARG A 112 -18.47 20.08 -6.05
CA ARG A 112 -19.72 20.68 -6.48
C ARG A 112 -19.80 22.16 -6.10
N ARG A 113 -19.46 22.51 -4.85
CA ARG A 113 -19.43 23.91 -4.39
C ARG A 113 -18.42 24.73 -5.19
N LEU A 114 -17.22 24.21 -5.42
CA LEU A 114 -16.21 24.85 -6.28
C LEU A 114 -16.72 25.04 -7.70
N SER A 115 -17.44 24.08 -8.26
CA SER A 115 -18.05 24.17 -9.59
C SER A 115 -19.19 25.18 -9.67
N ASP A 116 -19.98 25.35 -8.59
CA ASP A 116 -21.01 26.40 -8.49
C ASP A 116 -20.35 27.80 -8.48
N GLU A 117 -19.23 27.92 -7.77
CA GLU A 117 -18.30 29.06 -7.80
C GLU A 117 -17.41 29.08 -9.05
N GLY A 118 -17.66 28.13 -9.97
CA GLY A 118 -17.05 27.89 -11.27
C GLY A 118 -15.54 27.91 -11.34
N TYR A 119 -14.93 27.37 -10.30
CA TYR A 119 -13.61 26.78 -10.34
C TYR A 119 -13.70 25.36 -10.89
N GLU A 120 -12.77 25.02 -11.77
CA GLU A 120 -12.65 23.65 -12.25
C GLU A 120 -11.92 22.79 -11.20
N ALA A 121 -12.61 21.75 -10.72
CA ALA A 121 -12.10 20.85 -9.70
C ALA A 121 -12.58 19.42 -9.93
N MET A 122 -11.84 18.46 -9.39
CA MET A 122 -12.13 17.03 -9.48
C MET A 122 -11.79 16.33 -8.16
N ASN A 123 -12.69 15.48 -7.68
CA ASN A 123 -12.42 14.64 -6.51
C ASN A 123 -11.69 13.38 -6.96
N ALA A 124 -10.83 12.87 -6.10
CA ALA A 124 -10.26 11.55 -6.27
C ALA A 124 -11.17 10.50 -5.61
N VAL A 125 -10.57 9.36 -5.25
CA VAL A 125 -11.19 8.26 -4.52
C VAL A 125 -10.29 7.90 -3.36
N ALA A 126 -10.79 8.04 -2.13
CA ALA A 126 -10.01 7.81 -0.92
C ALA A 126 -9.58 6.34 -0.73
N ALA A 127 -10.36 5.41 -1.29
CA ALA A 127 -10.12 3.97 -1.24
C ALA A 127 -10.80 3.26 -2.41
N PHE A 128 -10.53 1.96 -2.53
CA PHE A 128 -11.12 1.06 -3.53
C PHE A 128 -10.82 1.49 -4.98
N PRO A 129 -9.53 1.48 -5.38
CA PRO A 129 -9.16 1.74 -6.77
C PRO A 129 -9.81 0.74 -7.71
N MET A 130 -10.10 1.17 -8.95
CA MET A 130 -10.78 0.34 -9.95
C MET A 130 -9.97 0.17 -11.24
N GLU A 131 -8.76 0.73 -11.29
CA GLU A 131 -7.82 0.67 -12.40
C GLU A 131 -7.11 -0.69 -12.46
N MET A 132 -7.91 -1.78 -12.39
CA MET A 132 -7.42 -3.16 -12.28
C MET A 132 -6.78 -3.66 -13.56
N GLN A 133 -6.99 -3.00 -14.69
CA GLN A 133 -6.24 -3.27 -15.92
C GLN A 133 -4.73 -3.04 -15.78
N ASN A 134 -4.31 -2.30 -14.75
CA ASN A 134 -2.90 -2.09 -14.43
C ASN A 134 -2.34 -3.12 -13.44
N ALA A 135 -3.17 -4.04 -12.92
CA ALA A 135 -2.72 -5.04 -11.97
C ALA A 135 -1.73 -6.03 -12.62
N PRO A 136 -0.70 -6.50 -11.87
CA PRO A 136 -0.41 -6.24 -10.46
C PRO A 136 0.41 -4.95 -10.19
N GLY A 137 0.62 -4.12 -11.20
CA GLY A 137 1.34 -2.85 -11.09
C GLY A 137 0.51 -1.76 -10.40
N ASP A 138 0.65 -0.53 -10.87
CA ASP A 138 0.09 0.62 -10.19
C ASP A 138 -1.40 0.83 -10.47
N THR A 139 -2.23 0.31 -9.57
CA THR A 139 -3.68 0.44 -9.65
C THR A 139 -4.22 1.69 -8.95
N ILE A 140 -3.40 2.45 -8.24
CA ILE A 140 -3.88 3.57 -7.41
C ILE A 140 -3.74 4.88 -8.19
N PRO A 141 -4.83 5.65 -8.42
CA PRO A 141 -4.74 6.88 -9.20
C PRO A 141 -3.93 7.97 -8.48
N ILE A 142 -4.05 8.08 -7.15
CA ILE A 142 -3.39 9.13 -6.34
C ILE A 142 -2.76 8.56 -5.07
N HIS A 143 -1.53 8.97 -4.78
CA HIS A 143 -0.88 8.66 -3.51
C HIS A 143 -1.15 9.77 -2.50
N HIS A 144 -2.23 9.62 -1.71
CA HIS A 144 -2.70 10.64 -0.77
C HIS A 144 -1.70 10.96 0.36
N LYS A 145 -0.93 9.96 0.84
CA LYS A 145 -0.04 10.13 2.00
C LYS A 145 1.07 11.17 1.75
N PRO A 146 1.86 11.10 0.66
CA PRO A 146 2.82 12.16 0.33
C PRO A 146 2.20 13.56 0.19
N ILE A 147 0.99 13.65 -0.36
CA ILE A 147 0.28 14.92 -0.51
C ILE A 147 -0.11 15.48 0.86
N ALA A 148 -0.63 14.63 1.76
CA ALA A 148 -0.97 15.00 3.12
C ALA A 148 0.26 15.46 3.94
N GLU A 149 1.43 14.83 3.74
CA GLU A 149 2.68 15.30 4.37
C GLU A 149 3.11 16.67 3.83
N ALA A 150 3.12 16.83 2.51
CA ALA A 150 3.47 18.10 1.87
C ALA A 150 2.50 19.23 2.27
N ALA A 151 1.23 18.89 2.50
CA ALA A 151 0.16 19.80 2.88
C ALA A 151 0.09 20.08 4.40
N GLY A 152 0.98 19.49 5.20
CA GLY A 152 1.04 19.75 6.64
C GLY A 152 -0.03 19.03 7.48
N ILE A 153 -0.81 18.11 6.89
CA ILE A 153 -1.83 17.32 7.62
C ILE A 153 -1.18 16.41 8.67
N GLY A 154 0.04 15.93 8.42
CA GLY A 154 0.76 15.04 9.34
C GLY A 154 2.10 14.58 8.79
N LYS A 155 2.74 13.63 9.48
CA LYS A 155 3.88 12.86 8.94
C LYS A 155 3.66 11.37 9.05
N MET A 156 4.21 10.61 8.12
CA MET A 156 4.19 9.15 8.17
C MET A 156 4.98 8.65 9.38
N GLY A 157 4.29 7.90 10.25
CA GLY A 157 4.92 7.20 11.37
C GLY A 157 5.62 5.90 10.95
N LEU A 158 6.20 5.20 11.92
CA LEU A 158 6.85 3.89 11.70
C LEU A 158 5.92 2.88 11.03
N HIS A 159 4.62 2.92 11.36
CA HIS A 159 3.60 2.06 10.78
C HIS A 159 3.13 2.48 9.38
N ARG A 160 3.81 3.44 8.73
CA ARG A 160 3.51 3.92 7.36
C ARG A 160 2.13 4.56 7.17
N ASN A 161 1.47 5.00 8.24
CA ASN A 161 0.27 5.85 8.15
C ASN A 161 0.62 7.26 8.61
N VAL A 162 -0.05 8.25 8.01
CA VAL A 162 0.08 9.65 8.38
C VAL A 162 -0.48 9.82 9.80
N ILE A 163 0.30 10.47 10.66
CA ILE A 163 -0.08 10.83 12.02
C ILE A 163 -0.32 12.34 12.01
N HIS A 164 -1.58 12.73 12.22
CA HIS A 164 -1.98 14.10 12.41
C HIS A 164 -1.58 14.59 13.82
N PRO A 165 -1.07 15.83 14.00
CA PRO A 165 -0.67 16.37 15.31
C PRO A 165 -1.73 16.26 16.40
N LYS A 166 -2.97 16.62 16.08
CA LYS A 166 -4.14 16.54 16.97
C LYS A 166 -4.79 15.15 17.03
N PHE A 167 -5.18 14.59 15.88
CA PHE A 167 -6.02 13.38 15.81
C PHE A 167 -5.24 12.06 15.84
N GLY A 168 -3.91 12.10 15.76
CA GLY A 168 -3.11 10.89 15.61
C GLY A 168 -3.26 10.28 14.23
N ASN A 169 -3.13 8.96 14.12
CA ASN A 169 -3.36 8.24 12.86
C ASN A 169 -4.83 7.84 12.64
N PHE A 170 -5.75 8.29 13.49
CA PHE A 170 -7.18 8.01 13.39
C PHE A 170 -7.85 8.94 12.38
N ILE A 171 -7.26 9.03 11.19
CA ILE A 171 -7.72 9.86 10.08
C ILE A 171 -7.71 9.05 8.79
N LEU A 172 -8.64 9.34 7.88
CA LEU A 172 -8.59 8.91 6.48
C LEU A 172 -8.44 10.12 5.59
N LEU A 173 -7.81 9.92 4.44
CA LEU A 173 -7.35 10.98 3.54
C LEU A 173 -8.06 10.90 2.20
N ASP A 174 -8.31 12.05 1.61
CA ASP A 174 -8.60 12.19 0.18
C ASP A 174 -7.92 13.46 -0.36
N THR A 175 -7.88 13.59 -1.68
CA THR A 175 -7.31 14.74 -2.39
C THR A 175 -8.28 15.25 -3.45
N VAL A 176 -8.55 16.56 -3.42
CA VAL A 176 -9.25 17.25 -4.51
C VAL A 176 -8.25 18.01 -5.38
N LEU A 177 -8.38 17.87 -6.70
CA LEU A 177 -7.55 18.55 -7.69
C LEU A 177 -8.27 19.81 -8.16
N ILE A 178 -7.56 20.93 -8.30
CA ILE A 178 -8.11 22.20 -8.76
C ILE A 178 -7.24 22.78 -9.87
N ALA A 179 -7.86 23.32 -10.94
CA ALA A 179 -7.19 23.95 -12.08
C ALA A 179 -6.61 25.36 -11.79
N HIS A 180 -6.74 25.81 -10.55
CA HIS A 180 -6.47 27.18 -10.13
C HIS A 180 -5.43 27.19 -9.02
N ASP A 181 -4.61 28.23 -9.02
CA ASP A 181 -3.66 28.52 -7.95
C ASP A 181 -4.42 29.02 -6.71
N VAL A 182 -3.89 28.75 -5.51
CA VAL A 182 -4.35 29.35 -4.24
C VAL A 182 -3.44 30.49 -3.82
N THR A 183 -3.96 31.45 -3.05
CA THR A 183 -3.19 32.62 -2.55
C THR A 183 -2.08 32.21 -1.59
N GLU A 184 -2.28 31.17 -0.78
CA GLU A 184 -1.29 30.63 0.15
C GLU A 184 -1.29 29.10 0.12
N GLN A 185 -0.10 28.51 0.19
CA GLN A 185 0.10 27.06 0.29
C GLN A 185 0.41 26.67 1.73
N SER A 186 -0.02 25.47 2.12
CA SER A 186 0.34 24.87 3.39
C SER A 186 1.80 24.39 3.37
N ALA A 187 2.44 24.44 4.53
CA ALA A 187 3.78 23.92 4.73
C ALA A 187 3.74 22.53 5.40
N ALA A 188 4.68 21.67 5.01
CA ALA A 188 4.89 20.41 5.72
C ALA A 188 5.31 20.68 7.17
N LEU A 189 4.94 19.77 8.07
CA LEU A 189 5.39 19.86 9.47
C LEU A 189 6.93 19.80 9.55
N ASP A 190 7.52 20.59 10.44
CA ASP A 190 8.96 20.57 10.71
C ASP A 190 9.37 19.48 11.70
N TYR A 191 8.42 18.89 12.42
CA TYR A 191 8.61 17.77 13.35
C TYR A 191 7.86 16.50 12.94
N SER A 192 8.14 15.37 13.61
CA SER A 192 7.38 14.13 13.46
C SER A 192 6.42 13.95 14.64
N PRO A 193 5.10 13.77 14.41
CA PRO A 193 4.16 13.44 15.48
C PRO A 193 4.35 12.03 16.07
N CYS A 194 5.14 11.17 15.42
CA CYS A 194 5.49 9.86 15.97
C CYS A 194 6.38 10.01 17.20
N ILE A 195 5.96 9.45 18.33
CA ILE A 195 6.69 9.53 19.62
C ILE A 195 7.68 8.38 19.85
N ASP A 196 8.01 7.63 18.81
CA ASP A 196 8.92 6.48 18.84
C ASP A 196 8.61 5.37 19.88
N CYS A 197 7.34 5.21 20.27
CA CYS A 197 6.93 4.24 21.30
C CYS A 197 7.08 2.75 20.92
N LYS A 198 7.25 2.45 19.63
CA LYS A 198 7.32 1.09 19.04
C LYS A 198 6.12 0.17 19.32
N LEU A 199 4.99 0.68 19.79
CA LEU A 199 3.80 -0.15 20.05
C LEU A 199 3.26 -0.81 18.77
N CYS A 200 3.32 -0.12 17.63
CA CYS A 200 2.94 -0.70 16.34
C CYS A 200 3.81 -1.90 15.92
N VAL A 201 5.11 -1.89 16.25
CA VAL A 201 6.03 -3.02 16.05
C VAL A 201 5.67 -4.17 17.00
N SER A 202 5.38 -3.85 18.26
CA SER A 202 4.98 -4.86 19.26
C SER A 202 3.63 -5.50 18.97
N ALA A 203 2.71 -4.81 18.30
CA ALA A 203 1.37 -5.33 18.03
C ALA A 203 1.28 -6.07 16.69
N CYS A 204 2.15 -5.78 15.71
CA CYS A 204 2.08 -6.41 14.39
C CYS A 204 2.25 -7.94 14.49
N PRO A 205 1.28 -8.75 14.00
CA PRO A 205 1.34 -10.20 14.15
C PRO A 205 2.40 -10.83 13.24
N VAL A 206 2.62 -10.23 12.07
CA VAL A 206 3.54 -10.71 11.01
C VAL A 206 4.88 -9.98 10.98
N GLU A 207 5.16 -9.15 12.00
CA GLU A 207 6.41 -8.38 12.11
C GLU A 207 6.74 -7.52 10.88
N ALA A 208 5.71 -7.03 10.18
CA ALA A 208 5.88 -6.23 8.98
C ALA A 208 6.53 -4.86 9.24
N ILE A 209 6.56 -4.38 10.49
CA ILE A 209 7.16 -3.09 10.86
C ILE A 209 8.40 -3.36 11.70
N GLY A 210 9.57 -2.94 11.22
CA GLY A 210 10.84 -3.11 11.92
C GLY A 210 11.10 -2.02 12.97
N MET A 211 11.91 -2.35 13.98
CA MET A 211 12.37 -1.40 15.01
C MET A 211 13.17 -0.23 14.42
N ASP A 212 13.85 -0.49 13.29
CA ASP A 212 14.66 0.45 12.51
C ASP A 212 13.85 1.27 11.47
N GLY A 213 12.52 1.10 11.43
CA GLY A 213 11.65 1.75 10.44
C GLY A 213 11.55 1.00 9.10
N SER A 214 12.23 -0.14 8.95
CA SER A 214 12.01 -1.02 7.79
C SER A 214 10.57 -1.53 7.73
N PHE A 215 10.10 -1.86 6.53
CA PHE A 215 8.74 -2.36 6.32
C PHE A 215 8.76 -3.55 5.37
N ASN A 216 8.20 -4.68 5.78
CA ASN A 216 8.03 -5.88 4.97
C ASN A 216 6.61 -5.83 4.36
N PHE A 217 6.52 -5.37 3.12
CA PHE A 217 5.25 -5.19 2.42
C PHE A 217 4.54 -6.52 2.24
N SER A 218 5.21 -7.54 1.73
CA SER A 218 4.57 -8.83 1.42
C SER A 218 3.97 -9.50 2.65
N ALA A 219 4.63 -9.41 3.81
CA ALA A 219 4.09 -9.90 5.08
C ALA A 219 2.81 -9.15 5.51
N CYS A 220 2.83 -7.80 5.44
CA CYS A 220 1.64 -7.00 5.72
C CYS A 220 0.52 -7.33 4.73
N TYR A 221 0.84 -7.41 3.44
CA TYR A 221 -0.08 -7.63 2.35
C TYR A 221 -0.79 -8.98 2.47
N ALA A 222 -0.03 -10.08 2.61
CA ALA A 222 -0.55 -11.43 2.71
C ALA A 222 -1.54 -11.62 3.87
N HIS A 223 -1.31 -10.94 5.00
CA HIS A 223 -2.18 -11.05 6.16
C HIS A 223 -3.28 -9.98 6.20
N ASN A 224 -2.90 -8.70 6.25
CA ASN A 224 -3.84 -7.59 6.45
C ASN A 224 -4.88 -7.50 5.33
N TYR A 225 -4.45 -7.76 4.10
CA TYR A 225 -5.27 -7.68 2.89
C TYR A 225 -5.76 -9.06 2.42
N ARG A 226 -5.78 -10.08 3.29
CA ARG A 226 -6.26 -11.43 2.93
C ARG A 226 -7.68 -11.43 2.36
N ASP A 227 -8.56 -10.56 2.85
CA ASP A 227 -9.94 -10.48 2.33
C ASP A 227 -10.11 -9.37 1.26
N PHE A 228 -9.02 -9.01 0.58
CA PHE A 228 -9.00 -8.14 -0.59
C PHE A 228 -8.72 -8.96 -1.86
N MET A 229 -8.53 -8.28 -3.00
CA MET A 229 -8.29 -8.86 -4.31
C MET A 229 -7.23 -9.98 -4.32
N ALA A 230 -6.08 -9.81 -3.65
CA ALA A 230 -5.03 -10.82 -3.68
C ALA A 230 -5.43 -12.12 -2.97
N GLY A 231 -5.99 -12.04 -1.76
CA GLY A 231 -6.44 -13.26 -1.10
C GLY A 231 -7.70 -13.85 -1.72
N TRP A 232 -8.51 -13.05 -2.43
CA TRP A 232 -9.56 -13.58 -3.32
C TRP A 232 -8.97 -14.37 -4.49
N ALA A 233 -7.95 -13.84 -5.17
CA ALA A 233 -7.27 -14.54 -6.27
C ALA A 233 -6.68 -15.86 -5.77
N ASP A 234 -5.96 -15.85 -4.64
CA ASP A 234 -5.44 -17.09 -4.02
C ASP A 234 -6.58 -18.06 -3.69
N TRP A 235 -7.69 -17.59 -3.12
CA TRP A 235 -8.86 -18.43 -2.85
C TRP A 235 -9.44 -19.06 -4.13
N VAL A 236 -9.49 -18.32 -5.24
CA VAL A 236 -9.91 -18.86 -6.55
C VAL A 236 -8.95 -19.94 -7.02
N ASP A 237 -7.63 -19.71 -6.90
CA ASP A 237 -6.62 -20.72 -7.24
C ASP A 237 -6.81 -21.99 -6.39
N GLN A 238 -7.13 -21.84 -5.09
CA GLN A 238 -7.45 -22.99 -4.23
C GLN A 238 -8.68 -23.77 -4.70
N VAL A 239 -9.69 -23.10 -5.26
CA VAL A 239 -10.88 -23.75 -5.82
C VAL A 239 -10.53 -24.49 -7.11
N VAL A 240 -9.73 -23.88 -7.99
CA VAL A 240 -9.35 -24.46 -9.29
C VAL A 240 -8.44 -25.68 -9.12
N GLU A 241 -7.50 -25.63 -8.18
CA GLU A 241 -6.51 -26.68 -7.94
C GLU A 241 -7.03 -27.83 -7.04
N ALA A 242 -8.21 -27.67 -6.45
CA ALA A 242 -8.83 -28.73 -5.66
C ALA A 242 -9.36 -29.86 -6.57
N LYS A 243 -9.02 -31.11 -6.24
CA LYS A 243 -9.48 -32.30 -6.97
C LYS A 243 -10.99 -32.50 -6.86
N ASP A 244 -11.53 -32.22 -5.68
CA ASP A 244 -12.95 -32.32 -5.36
C ASP A 244 -13.29 -31.42 -4.16
N ARG A 245 -14.55 -31.46 -3.73
CA ARG A 245 -15.06 -30.68 -2.59
C ARG A 245 -14.33 -30.99 -1.28
N ASP A 246 -13.97 -32.25 -1.05
CA ASP A 246 -13.40 -32.66 0.23
C ASP A 246 -11.93 -32.24 0.28
N ASP A 247 -11.19 -32.34 -0.85
CA ASP A 247 -9.86 -31.75 -1.01
C ASP A 247 -9.88 -30.23 -0.76
N PHE A 248 -10.80 -29.49 -1.40
CA PHE A 248 -10.94 -28.04 -1.16
C PHE A 248 -11.14 -27.70 0.32
N ARG A 249 -11.94 -28.48 1.05
CA ARG A 249 -12.21 -28.26 2.48
C ARG A 249 -11.02 -28.58 3.39
N THR A 250 -10.03 -29.33 2.90
CA THR A 250 -8.74 -29.49 3.61
C THR A 250 -7.81 -28.29 3.41
N ARG A 251 -7.97 -27.54 2.31
CA ARG A 251 -7.17 -26.37 1.94
C ARG A 251 -7.72 -25.07 2.52
N VAL A 252 -9.04 -24.89 2.45
CA VAL A 252 -9.74 -23.68 2.88
C VAL A 252 -10.82 -24.04 3.89
N THR A 253 -10.76 -23.43 5.06
CA THR A 253 -11.76 -23.66 6.11
C THR A 253 -13.13 -23.07 5.70
N PRO A 254 -14.25 -23.61 6.22
CA PRO A 254 -15.56 -23.01 6.01
C PRO A 254 -15.64 -21.54 6.46
N GLY A 255 -14.95 -21.19 7.56
CA GLY A 255 -14.90 -19.82 8.07
C GLY A 255 -14.15 -18.87 7.13
N GLU A 256 -13.08 -19.33 6.51
CA GLU A 256 -12.35 -18.54 5.52
C GLU A 256 -13.18 -18.29 4.25
N THR A 257 -13.84 -19.33 3.73
CA THR A 257 -14.78 -19.18 2.61
C THR A 257 -15.89 -18.18 2.92
N ALA A 258 -16.47 -18.23 4.12
CA ALA A 258 -17.49 -17.27 4.55
C ALA A 258 -16.93 -15.85 4.69
N SER A 259 -15.70 -15.70 5.20
CA SER A 259 -15.02 -14.39 5.34
C SER A 259 -14.75 -13.73 4.00
N VAL A 260 -14.35 -14.51 3.00
CA VAL A 260 -14.16 -14.08 1.61
C VAL A 260 -15.50 -13.65 1.02
N TRP A 261 -16.54 -14.49 1.11
CA TRP A 261 -17.89 -14.14 0.64
C TRP A 261 -18.42 -12.85 1.27
N GLN A 262 -18.25 -12.68 2.58
CA GLN A 262 -18.71 -11.50 3.29
C GLN A 262 -18.00 -10.23 2.80
N SER A 263 -16.70 -10.32 2.53
CA SER A 263 -15.90 -9.18 2.06
C SER A 263 -16.21 -8.80 0.62
N LEU A 264 -16.58 -9.76 -0.22
CA LEU A 264 -17.05 -9.50 -1.59
C LEU A 264 -18.51 -8.99 -1.66
N SER A 265 -19.34 -9.34 -0.68
CA SER A 265 -20.77 -8.96 -0.68
C SER A 265 -21.02 -7.54 -0.16
N PHE A 266 -20.02 -6.91 0.47
CA PHE A 266 -20.14 -5.57 1.03
C PHE A 266 -18.97 -4.67 0.58
N LYS A 267 -17.88 -4.66 1.33
CA LYS A 267 -16.64 -3.94 1.03
C LYS A 267 -15.45 -4.77 1.53
N PRO A 268 -14.26 -4.65 0.92
CA PRO A 268 -13.07 -5.38 1.37
C PRO A 268 -12.73 -5.05 2.82
N ASN A 269 -12.47 -6.07 3.64
CA ASN A 269 -12.27 -5.89 5.06
C ASN A 269 -10.82 -6.20 5.44
N TYR A 270 -10.18 -5.30 6.19
CA TYR A 270 -8.85 -5.55 6.73
C TYR A 270 -8.90 -6.66 7.78
N LYS A 271 -8.00 -7.65 7.71
CA LYS A 271 -7.82 -8.66 8.76
C LYS A 271 -7.16 -8.07 9.99
N ALA A 272 -6.21 -7.17 9.76
CA ALA A 272 -5.51 -6.46 10.81
C ALA A 272 -5.79 -4.95 10.72
N ALA A 273 -5.34 -4.23 11.71
CA ALA A 273 -5.10 -2.78 11.72
C ALA A 273 -4.38 -2.42 13.02
N TYR A 274 -3.63 -3.38 13.58
CA TYR A 274 -3.22 -3.32 14.99
C TYR A 274 -2.28 -2.15 15.21
N CYS A 275 -1.43 -1.87 14.23
CA CYS A 275 -0.55 -0.71 14.25
C CYS A 275 -1.30 0.63 14.28
N VAL A 276 -2.51 0.69 13.72
CA VAL A 276 -3.38 1.87 13.80
C VAL A 276 -3.99 1.95 15.19
N ALA A 277 -4.66 0.88 15.62
CA ALA A 277 -5.35 0.76 16.90
C ALA A 277 -4.46 1.11 18.10
N VAL A 278 -3.23 0.59 18.15
CA VAL A 278 -2.36 0.76 19.32
C VAL A 278 -1.64 2.10 19.37
N CYS A 279 -1.70 2.93 18.32
CA CYS A 279 -0.88 4.12 18.21
C CYS A 279 -1.34 5.19 19.22
N PRO A 280 -0.47 5.61 20.17
CA PRO A 280 -0.82 6.64 21.16
C PRO A 280 -0.52 8.06 20.66
N ALA A 281 0.00 8.21 19.44
CA ALA A 281 0.44 9.50 18.93
C ALA A 281 -0.75 10.42 18.61
N GLY A 282 -0.52 11.72 18.75
CA GLY A 282 -1.53 12.77 18.57
C GLY A 282 -2.00 13.36 19.90
N GLU A 283 -2.15 14.68 19.99
CA GLU A 283 -2.49 15.40 21.22
C GLU A 283 -3.76 14.87 21.90
N ASN A 284 -4.79 14.53 21.10
CA ASN A 284 -6.06 14.00 21.63
C ASN A 284 -5.98 12.52 22.07
N VAL A 285 -4.87 11.85 21.80
CA VAL A 285 -4.66 10.41 22.07
C VAL A 285 -3.63 10.20 23.18
N LEU A 286 -2.59 11.02 23.16
CA LEU A 286 -1.37 10.88 23.93
C LEU A 286 -1.57 10.86 25.45
N GLY A 287 -2.57 11.60 25.96
CA GLY A 287 -2.84 11.73 27.40
C GLY A 287 -2.93 10.37 28.11
N SER A 288 -3.79 9.48 27.61
CA SER A 288 -3.99 8.13 28.19
C SER A 288 -2.72 7.28 28.25
N PHE A 289 -1.82 7.45 27.28
CA PHE A 289 -0.53 6.75 27.26
C PHE A 289 0.49 7.37 28.22
N LEU A 290 0.52 8.68 28.36
CA LEU A 290 1.46 9.37 29.26
C LEU A 290 1.08 9.23 30.73
N GLU A 291 -0.22 9.22 31.02
CA GLU A 291 -0.76 9.09 32.38
C GLU A 291 -0.48 7.70 32.97
N ASP A 292 -0.73 6.63 32.21
CA ASP A 292 -0.44 5.26 32.64
C ASP A 292 -0.08 4.36 31.45
N ARG A 293 1.22 4.23 31.19
CA ARG A 293 1.77 3.38 30.12
C ARG A 293 1.47 1.89 30.33
N VAL A 294 1.37 1.45 31.59
CA VAL A 294 1.12 0.04 31.92
C VAL A 294 -0.33 -0.29 31.63
N ALA A 295 -1.26 0.56 32.08
CA ALA A 295 -2.68 0.43 31.73
C ALA A 295 -2.89 0.53 30.22
N TYR A 296 -2.28 1.51 29.53
CA TYR A 296 -2.40 1.63 28.08
C TYR A 296 -1.94 0.36 27.35
N ASN A 297 -0.82 -0.23 27.77
CA ASN A 297 -0.33 -1.48 27.18
C ASN A 297 -1.31 -2.64 27.43
N ARG A 298 -1.79 -2.79 28.67
CA ARG A 298 -2.77 -3.81 29.05
C ARG A 298 -4.08 -3.67 28.27
N ASP A 299 -4.56 -2.45 28.07
CA ASP A 299 -5.91 -2.19 27.57
C ASP A 299 -5.97 -2.08 26.04
N HIS A 300 -4.87 -1.64 25.40
CA HIS A 300 -4.85 -1.40 23.96
C HIS A 300 -3.84 -2.25 23.18
N VAL A 301 -2.80 -2.81 23.81
CA VAL A 301 -1.74 -3.56 23.10
C VAL A 301 -1.83 -5.06 23.32
N GLN A 302 -1.90 -5.52 24.58
CA GLN A 302 -1.96 -6.95 24.90
C GLN A 302 -3.15 -7.67 24.29
N PRO A 303 -4.37 -7.08 24.19
CA PRO A 303 -5.51 -7.77 23.62
C PRO A 303 -5.24 -8.28 22.20
N TYR A 304 -4.57 -7.48 21.35
CA TYR A 304 -4.19 -7.90 19.99
C TYR A 304 -3.13 -9.02 19.96
N LYS A 305 -2.20 -9.01 20.93
CA LYS A 305 -1.18 -10.06 21.05
C LYS A 305 -1.79 -11.38 21.52
N GLU A 306 -2.81 -11.32 22.37
CA GLU A 306 -3.50 -12.47 22.97
C GLU A 306 -4.63 -13.04 22.10
N LEU A 307 -5.05 -12.33 21.04
CA LEU A 307 -6.04 -12.83 20.08
C LEU A 307 -5.67 -14.23 19.57
N THR A 308 -6.61 -15.18 19.68
CA THR A 308 -6.58 -16.45 18.95
C THR A 308 -7.16 -16.22 17.57
N GLU A 309 -6.31 -16.35 16.54
CA GLU A 309 -6.68 -16.06 15.15
C GLU A 309 -5.80 -16.83 14.17
N THR A 310 -6.24 -16.89 12.91
CA THR A 310 -5.40 -17.33 11.80
C THR A 310 -4.55 -16.17 11.29
N VAL A 311 -3.24 -16.37 11.25
CA VAL A 311 -2.26 -15.43 10.68
C VAL A 311 -1.74 -16.02 9.37
N TYR A 312 -1.92 -15.27 8.29
CA TYR A 312 -1.56 -15.72 6.95
C TYR A 312 -0.13 -15.29 6.62
N VAL A 313 0.69 -16.23 6.15
CA VAL A 313 2.12 -16.02 5.91
C VAL A 313 2.50 -16.58 4.54
N LEU A 314 3.53 -16.01 3.93
CA LEU A 314 4.09 -16.56 2.70
C LEU A 314 5.11 -17.67 3.03
N PRO A 315 5.16 -18.76 2.26
CA PRO A 315 6.16 -19.81 2.43
C PRO A 315 7.58 -19.26 2.22
N GLY A 316 8.52 -19.64 3.08
CA GLY A 316 9.90 -19.12 3.13
C GLY A 316 10.03 -17.70 3.69
N SER A 317 8.96 -17.10 4.21
CA SER A 317 9.01 -15.72 4.70
C SER A 317 9.52 -15.59 6.13
N ASP A 318 10.01 -14.40 6.48
CA ASP A 318 10.35 -14.05 7.85
C ASP A 318 9.16 -14.27 8.80
N ALA A 319 7.93 -13.97 8.36
CA ALA A 319 6.72 -14.08 9.18
C ALA A 319 6.33 -15.55 9.45
N GLU A 320 6.61 -16.44 8.50
CA GLU A 320 6.38 -17.88 8.64
C GLU A 320 7.13 -18.45 9.84
N ASP A 321 8.42 -18.13 9.96
CA ASP A 321 9.26 -18.60 11.07
C ASP A 321 8.86 -17.97 12.41
N SER A 322 8.44 -16.70 12.39
CA SER A 322 8.33 -15.91 13.61
C SER A 322 6.97 -15.95 14.28
N VAL A 323 5.89 -16.11 13.52
CA VAL A 323 4.53 -16.16 14.06
C VAL A 323 4.36 -17.30 15.07
N PRO A 324 4.67 -18.58 14.75
CA PRO A 324 4.49 -19.69 15.70
C PRO A 324 5.35 -19.54 16.96
N ARG A 325 6.56 -18.98 16.81
CA ARG A 325 7.49 -18.74 17.92
C ARG A 325 7.02 -17.63 18.86
N ARG A 326 6.46 -16.56 18.31
CA ARG A 326 6.07 -15.36 19.06
C ARG A 326 4.65 -15.49 19.63
N TYR A 327 3.78 -16.22 18.94
CA TYR A 327 2.37 -16.35 19.25
C TYR A 327 1.92 -17.82 19.10
N PRO A 328 2.27 -18.70 20.06
CA PRO A 328 1.95 -20.14 19.97
C PRO A 328 0.44 -20.45 19.95
N HIS A 329 -0.39 -19.49 20.36
CA HIS A 329 -1.86 -19.57 20.33
C HIS A 329 -2.49 -19.03 19.04
N LYS A 330 -1.69 -18.49 18.11
CA LYS A 330 -2.15 -18.08 16.77
C LYS A 330 -1.80 -19.17 15.77
N THR A 331 -2.72 -19.44 14.85
CA THR A 331 -2.51 -20.45 13.81
C THR A 331 -1.87 -19.80 12.60
N ALA A 332 -0.62 -20.15 12.28
CA ALA A 332 0.03 -19.70 11.06
C ALA A 332 -0.41 -20.57 9.86
N THR A 333 -0.91 -19.92 8.80
CA THR A 333 -1.38 -20.60 7.58
C THR A 333 -0.65 -20.05 6.36
N ARG A 334 -0.04 -20.94 5.59
CA ARG A 334 0.60 -20.61 4.31
C ARG A 334 -0.43 -20.19 3.27
N VAL A 335 -0.15 -19.14 2.52
CA VAL A 335 -0.95 -18.66 1.37
C VAL A 335 -0.06 -18.37 0.17
N GLY A 336 -0.64 -18.37 -1.04
CA GLY A 336 0.05 -18.00 -2.27
C GLY A 336 0.34 -16.51 -2.35
N TRP A 337 1.43 -16.17 -3.04
CA TRP A 337 1.68 -14.82 -3.52
C TRP A 337 0.96 -14.63 -4.86
N THR A 338 0.15 -13.58 -4.99
CA THR A 338 -0.72 -13.38 -6.16
C THR A 338 -0.49 -12.04 -6.87
N MET A 339 0.54 -11.28 -6.48
CA MET A 339 0.99 -10.12 -7.25
C MET A 339 2.10 -10.55 -8.22
N ASP A 340 1.76 -11.47 -9.11
CA ASP A 340 2.71 -12.07 -10.05
C ASP A 340 3.00 -11.12 -11.22
N ALA A 341 4.22 -10.61 -11.28
CA ALA A 341 4.70 -9.81 -12.40
C ALA A 341 5.31 -10.73 -13.47
N THR A 342 4.70 -10.73 -14.66
CA THR A 342 5.22 -11.45 -15.84
C THR A 342 6.21 -10.62 -16.64
N GLU A 343 6.21 -9.30 -16.45
CA GLU A 343 7.15 -8.35 -17.05
C GLU A 343 8.34 -8.15 -16.09
N ILE A 344 9.56 -8.18 -16.63
CA ILE A 344 10.78 -8.30 -15.84
C ILE A 344 11.08 -7.07 -14.97
N PHE A 345 10.83 -5.85 -15.46
CA PHE A 345 11.04 -4.63 -14.70
C PHE A 345 10.12 -4.59 -13.47
N SER A 346 8.85 -4.93 -13.67
CA SER A 346 7.84 -5.06 -12.62
C SER A 346 8.22 -6.17 -11.63
N PHE A 347 8.80 -7.28 -12.11
CA PHE A 347 9.28 -8.36 -11.26
C PHE A 347 10.47 -7.95 -10.39
N LEU A 348 11.46 -7.24 -10.94
CA LEU A 348 12.59 -6.69 -10.18
C LEU A 348 12.11 -5.71 -9.10
N PHE A 349 11.11 -4.88 -9.41
CA PHE A 349 10.46 -4.05 -8.40
C PHE A 349 9.78 -4.90 -7.31
N ASN A 350 9.06 -5.95 -7.68
CA ASN A 350 8.41 -6.86 -6.73
C ASN A 350 9.39 -7.52 -5.75
N LEU A 351 10.63 -7.82 -6.18
CA LEU A 351 11.67 -8.30 -5.25
C LEU A 351 11.89 -7.34 -4.08
N THR A 352 11.79 -6.02 -4.30
CA THR A 352 11.90 -5.03 -3.21
C THR A 352 10.74 -5.10 -2.21
N LEU A 353 9.56 -5.56 -2.66
CA LEU A 353 8.35 -5.69 -1.84
C LEU A 353 8.32 -7.01 -1.04
N THR A 354 9.02 -8.02 -1.52
CA THR A 354 9.00 -9.39 -0.97
C THR A 354 10.31 -9.80 -0.29
N PHE A 355 11.33 -8.94 -0.27
CA PHE A 355 12.61 -9.24 0.36
C PHE A 355 12.50 -9.54 1.87
N GLN A 356 13.10 -10.64 2.30
CA GLN A 356 13.06 -11.16 3.67
C GLN A 356 14.38 -10.86 4.40
N ARG A 357 14.36 -9.79 5.20
CA ARG A 357 15.56 -9.23 5.85
C ARG A 357 16.26 -10.24 6.76
N ARG A 358 15.52 -11.05 7.53
CA ARG A 358 16.15 -12.05 8.42
C ARG A 358 16.71 -13.23 7.66
N GLN A 359 16.04 -13.70 6.61
CA GLN A 359 16.58 -14.75 5.73
C GLN A 359 17.88 -14.30 5.04
N ALA A 360 18.04 -13.01 4.76
CA ALA A 360 19.24 -12.42 4.18
C ALA A 360 20.40 -12.21 5.19
N ARG A 361 20.27 -12.65 6.46
CA ARG A 361 21.34 -12.49 7.44
C ARG A 361 22.59 -13.26 7.03
N GLY A 362 23.72 -12.55 6.96
CA GLY A 362 25.00 -13.13 6.54
C GLY A 362 25.13 -13.31 5.03
N VAL A 363 24.18 -12.83 4.24
CA VAL A 363 24.29 -12.71 2.78
C VAL A 363 24.82 -11.32 2.46
N SER A 364 25.96 -11.26 1.79
CA SER A 364 26.55 -10.04 1.25
C SER A 364 27.04 -10.35 -0.16
N GLN A 365 26.28 -9.96 -1.18
CA GLN A 365 26.58 -10.24 -2.59
C GLN A 365 26.05 -9.12 -3.48
N ILE A 366 26.81 -8.74 -4.49
CA ILE A 366 26.44 -7.85 -5.58
C ILE A 366 26.45 -8.66 -6.86
N ILE A 367 25.31 -8.77 -7.52
CA ILE A 367 25.11 -9.70 -8.64
C ILE A 367 24.69 -8.90 -9.87
N ASN A 368 25.51 -8.91 -10.91
CA ASN A 368 25.16 -8.36 -12.22
C ASN A 368 24.36 -9.39 -13.03
N LEU A 369 23.22 -8.94 -13.55
CA LEU A 369 22.28 -9.72 -14.34
C LEU A 369 22.31 -9.25 -15.78
N VAL A 370 22.32 -10.19 -16.71
CA VAL A 370 21.97 -9.94 -18.12
C VAL A 370 20.77 -10.79 -18.46
N LEU A 371 19.64 -10.15 -18.75
CA LEU A 371 18.37 -10.82 -19.03
C LEU A 371 17.97 -10.50 -20.48
N PRO A 372 18.21 -11.42 -21.44
CA PRO A 372 17.86 -11.19 -22.85
C PRO A 372 16.39 -10.84 -23.05
N GLY A 373 16.11 -10.03 -24.06
CA GLY A 373 14.74 -9.66 -24.44
C GLY A 373 13.91 -10.87 -24.90
N ARG A 374 12.58 -10.77 -24.75
CA ARG A 374 11.64 -11.76 -25.31
C ARG A 374 11.44 -11.51 -26.81
N ASP A 375 11.05 -12.55 -27.55
CA ASP A 375 10.49 -12.48 -28.91
C ASP A 375 11.26 -11.58 -29.91
N GLY A 376 12.60 -11.61 -29.88
CA GLY A 376 13.44 -10.87 -30.82
C GLY A 376 13.69 -9.40 -30.45
N ASP A 377 13.44 -9.00 -29.20
CA ASP A 377 14.03 -7.77 -28.66
C ASP A 377 15.54 -7.97 -28.42
N ASP A 378 16.34 -7.30 -29.25
CA ASP A 378 17.80 -7.37 -29.23
C ASP A 378 18.41 -6.62 -28.03
N ASN A 379 17.62 -5.92 -27.20
CA ASN A 379 18.12 -5.19 -26.05
C ASN A 379 17.98 -6.04 -24.77
N PRO A 380 19.06 -6.60 -24.23
CA PRO A 380 19.01 -7.24 -22.92
C PRO A 380 18.75 -6.20 -21.83
N LEU A 381 18.01 -6.60 -20.79
CA LEU A 381 17.96 -5.84 -19.54
C LEU A 381 19.23 -6.13 -18.73
N GLU A 382 19.99 -5.08 -18.47
CA GLU A 382 21.13 -5.09 -17.57
C GLU A 382 20.73 -4.50 -16.22
N ALA A 383 20.94 -5.26 -15.14
CA ALA A 383 20.60 -4.84 -13.79
C ALA A 383 21.58 -5.43 -12.77
N SER A 384 21.58 -4.91 -11.55
CA SER A 384 22.26 -5.50 -10.41
C SER A 384 21.35 -5.69 -9.22
N LEU A 385 21.53 -6.81 -8.52
CA LEU A 385 20.98 -7.05 -7.20
C LEU A 385 22.09 -6.85 -6.17
N ARG A 386 21.97 -5.84 -5.32
CA ARG A 386 22.88 -5.61 -4.20
C ARG A 386 22.19 -6.04 -2.90
N ILE A 387 22.68 -7.11 -2.29
CA ILE A 387 22.25 -7.55 -0.97
C ILE A 387 23.38 -7.30 0.03
N GLN A 388 23.20 -6.34 0.93
CA GLN A 388 24.17 -5.99 1.97
C GLN A 388 23.43 -5.51 3.23
N ASP A 389 23.93 -5.85 4.42
CA ASP A 389 23.34 -5.45 5.71
C ASP A 389 21.83 -5.71 5.82
N GLN A 390 21.39 -6.87 5.29
CA GLN A 390 19.98 -7.25 5.23
C GLN A 390 19.11 -6.24 4.47
N ARG A 391 19.65 -5.56 3.46
CA ARG A 391 18.95 -4.66 2.53
C ARG A 391 19.13 -5.17 1.11
N LEU A 392 18.10 -4.99 0.29
CA LEU A 392 18.15 -5.21 -1.15
C LEU A 392 18.07 -3.85 -1.85
N GLU A 393 18.95 -3.65 -2.81
CA GLU A 393 18.89 -2.56 -3.77
C GLU A 393 18.93 -3.13 -5.18
N ILE A 394 18.07 -2.59 -6.05
CA ILE A 394 18.02 -2.93 -7.47
C ILE A 394 18.62 -1.76 -8.24
N LEU A 395 19.67 -2.01 -9.00
CA LEU A 395 20.27 -1.04 -9.91
C LEU A 395 19.89 -1.42 -11.33
N TYR A 396 19.43 -0.47 -12.14
CA TYR A 396 19.10 -0.71 -13.56
C TYR A 396 20.32 -0.44 -14.45
N TRP A 397 21.48 -0.86 -13.96
CA TRP A 397 22.79 -0.82 -14.59
C TRP A 397 23.69 -1.81 -13.84
N HIS A 398 24.77 -2.25 -14.46
CA HIS A 398 25.76 -3.09 -13.80
C HIS A 398 26.60 -2.32 -12.78
N ALA A 399 26.68 -2.86 -11.57
CA ALA A 399 27.60 -2.40 -10.54
C ALA A 399 29.04 -2.80 -10.91
N PRO A 400 29.99 -1.85 -10.99
CA PRO A 400 31.40 -2.15 -11.26
C PRO A 400 32.04 -3.11 -10.24
N GLU A 401 31.54 -3.09 -9.01
CA GLU A 401 32.02 -3.87 -7.88
C GLU A 401 31.27 -5.20 -7.67
N ALA A 402 30.63 -5.75 -8.71
CA ALA A 402 29.88 -7.00 -8.59
C ALA A 402 30.77 -8.20 -8.22
N ASP A 403 30.29 -9.00 -7.27
CA ASP A 403 30.90 -10.27 -6.86
C ASP A 403 30.66 -11.37 -7.89
N HIS A 404 29.51 -11.29 -8.58
CA HIS A 404 29.04 -12.32 -9.50
C HIS A 404 28.35 -11.72 -10.73
N HIS A 405 28.38 -12.48 -11.82
CA HIS A 405 27.70 -12.21 -13.08
C HIS A 405 26.95 -13.46 -13.50
N PHE A 406 25.66 -13.33 -13.82
CA PHE A 406 24.96 -14.39 -14.52
C PHE A 406 23.96 -13.88 -15.55
N THR A 407 23.77 -14.70 -16.57
CA THR A 407 22.88 -14.51 -17.70
C THR A 407 21.89 -15.66 -17.71
N CYS A 408 20.61 -15.35 -17.82
CA CYS A 408 19.55 -16.34 -18.05
C CYS A 408 18.36 -15.67 -18.74
N SER A 409 17.43 -16.46 -19.27
CA SER A 409 16.20 -15.90 -19.81
C SER A 409 15.38 -15.19 -18.72
N GLN A 410 14.55 -14.21 -19.10
CA GLN A 410 13.64 -13.56 -18.15
C GLN A 410 12.72 -14.58 -17.45
N ASP A 411 12.25 -15.59 -18.18
CA ASP A 411 11.37 -16.63 -17.64
C ASP A 411 12.11 -17.52 -16.64
N THR A 412 13.36 -17.88 -16.92
CA THR A 412 14.22 -18.62 -15.99
C THR A 412 14.44 -17.79 -14.72
N PHE A 413 14.77 -16.51 -14.83
CA PHE A 413 15.00 -15.64 -13.67
C PHE A 413 13.75 -15.52 -12.78
N ILE A 414 12.57 -15.32 -13.39
CA ILE A 414 11.29 -15.27 -12.67
C ILE A 414 11.02 -16.63 -12.00
N ALA A 415 11.25 -17.72 -12.73
CA ALA A 415 11.01 -19.07 -12.23
C ALA A 415 11.88 -19.42 -11.02
N MET A 416 13.12 -18.92 -10.92
CA MET A 416 14.05 -19.18 -9.80
C MET A 416 13.43 -18.97 -8.40
N PHE A 417 12.44 -18.08 -8.29
CA PHE A 417 11.79 -17.75 -7.01
C PHE A 417 10.51 -18.54 -6.76
N ARG A 418 10.04 -19.32 -7.72
CA ARG A 418 8.86 -20.18 -7.56
C ARG A 418 9.18 -21.42 -6.72
N HIS A 419 8.15 -22.01 -6.14
CA HIS A 419 8.29 -23.22 -5.32
C HIS A 419 8.63 -24.48 -6.12
N ASP A 420 8.25 -24.53 -7.40
CA ASP A 420 8.40 -25.65 -8.33
C ASP A 420 9.71 -25.63 -9.13
N PHE A 421 10.56 -24.63 -8.89
CA PHE A 421 11.83 -24.48 -9.61
C PHE A 421 12.94 -25.40 -9.08
N ASP A 422 13.53 -26.14 -10.00
CA ASP A 422 14.69 -26.99 -9.74
C ASP A 422 15.97 -26.32 -10.30
N LEU A 423 16.79 -25.80 -9.38
CA LEU A 423 18.04 -25.13 -9.72
C LEU A 423 19.06 -26.09 -10.33
N ASP A 424 19.15 -27.33 -9.85
CA ASP A 424 20.17 -28.26 -10.32
C ASP A 424 19.87 -28.67 -11.77
N THR A 425 18.61 -28.94 -12.08
CA THR A 425 18.15 -29.19 -13.46
C THR A 425 18.42 -27.98 -14.38
N ALA A 426 18.14 -26.75 -13.94
CA ALA A 426 18.38 -25.54 -14.75
C ALA A 426 19.88 -25.29 -15.02
N LEU A 427 20.73 -25.58 -14.04
CA LEU A 427 22.19 -25.49 -14.20
C LEU A 427 22.72 -26.58 -15.14
N GLU A 428 22.21 -27.82 -15.04
CA GLU A 428 22.57 -28.92 -15.93
C GLU A 428 22.14 -28.67 -17.39
N ALA A 429 20.99 -28.02 -17.58
CA ALA A 429 20.48 -27.61 -18.90
C ALA A 429 21.25 -26.42 -19.50
N GLY A 430 22.03 -25.69 -18.69
CA GLY A 430 22.74 -24.47 -19.11
C GLY A 430 21.85 -23.25 -19.25
N ASP A 431 20.68 -23.24 -18.61
CA ASP A 431 19.72 -22.12 -18.65
C ASP A 431 20.23 -20.89 -17.89
N ILE A 432 21.18 -21.10 -16.97
CA ILE A 432 21.86 -20.07 -16.19
C ILE A 432 23.36 -20.19 -16.51
N ALA A 433 23.91 -19.16 -17.16
CA ALA A 433 25.32 -19.07 -17.49
C ALA A 433 25.98 -17.98 -16.65
N GLY A 434 27.17 -18.20 -16.10
CA GLY A 434 27.83 -17.19 -15.27
C GLY A 434 28.93 -17.74 -14.39
N ASP A 435 29.46 -16.89 -13.50
CA ASP A 435 30.48 -17.24 -12.50
C ASP A 435 29.88 -17.56 -11.12
N MET A 436 28.55 -17.44 -10.98
CA MET A 436 27.84 -17.65 -9.73
C MET A 436 27.62 -19.14 -9.47
N ASP A 437 28.16 -19.66 -8.36
CA ASP A 437 27.97 -21.07 -8.00
C ASP A 437 26.54 -21.37 -7.49
N ALA A 438 26.17 -22.65 -7.50
CA ALA A 438 24.85 -23.11 -7.09
C ALA A 438 24.54 -22.80 -5.61
N GLN A 439 25.54 -22.61 -4.75
CA GLN A 439 25.32 -22.26 -3.35
C GLN A 439 24.99 -20.77 -3.19
N ALA A 440 25.66 -19.91 -3.94
CA ALA A 440 25.40 -18.48 -4.00
C ALA A 440 23.98 -18.21 -4.54
N ILE A 441 23.58 -18.91 -5.61
CA ILE A 441 22.22 -18.80 -6.17
C ILE A 441 21.17 -19.24 -5.13
N ARG A 442 21.38 -20.37 -4.42
CA ARG A 442 20.47 -20.79 -3.34
C ARG A 442 20.38 -19.77 -2.21
N LYS A 443 21.48 -19.10 -1.85
CA LYS A 443 21.47 -18.01 -0.85
C LYS A 443 20.66 -16.81 -1.32
N LEU A 444 20.77 -16.42 -2.59
CA LEU A 444 19.93 -15.38 -3.19
C LEU A 444 18.44 -15.75 -3.10
N ILE A 445 18.07 -16.94 -3.60
CA ILE A 445 16.67 -17.40 -3.62
C ILE A 445 16.08 -17.45 -2.21
N LYS A 446 16.86 -17.87 -1.21
CA LYS A 446 16.42 -17.93 0.20
C LYS A 446 16.07 -16.56 0.79
N CYS A 447 16.54 -15.45 0.21
CA CYS A 447 16.21 -14.11 0.68
C CYS A 447 14.76 -13.68 0.35
N PHE A 448 13.97 -14.53 -0.31
CA PHE A 448 12.61 -14.23 -0.76
C PHE A 448 11.67 -15.39 -0.39
N PRO A 449 10.36 -15.12 -0.21
CA PRO A 449 9.38 -16.18 -0.09
C PRO A 449 9.27 -16.97 -1.41
N LYS A 450 8.70 -18.16 -1.34
CA LYS A 450 8.42 -18.98 -2.52
C LYS A 450 7.15 -18.48 -3.22
N TYR A 451 7.29 -18.18 -4.50
CA TYR A 451 6.18 -17.75 -5.36
C TYR A 451 5.44 -18.93 -6.00
N GLY A 452 4.31 -18.60 -6.60
CA GLY A 452 3.41 -19.55 -7.24
C GLY A 452 2.49 -20.25 -6.24
N TYR A 453 1.66 -21.13 -6.79
CA TYR A 453 0.65 -21.84 -6.03
C TYR A 453 1.28 -22.85 -5.06
N LEU A 454 1.00 -22.72 -3.77
CA LEU A 454 1.29 -23.75 -2.78
C LEU A 454 -0.03 -24.13 -2.08
N PRO A 455 -0.34 -25.42 -1.90
CA PRO A 455 -1.51 -25.81 -1.12
C PRO A 455 -1.37 -25.22 0.29
N PRO A 456 -2.42 -24.56 0.83
CA PRO A 456 -2.39 -23.99 2.16
C PRO A 456 -2.09 -25.10 3.15
N GLN A 457 -1.04 -24.89 3.93
CA GLN A 457 -0.66 -25.79 4.99
C GLN A 457 -0.78 -25.03 6.31
N ILE A 458 -1.57 -25.58 7.22
CA ILE A 458 -1.60 -25.14 8.61
C ILE A 458 -0.28 -25.59 9.23
N LEU A 459 0.50 -24.65 9.75
CA LEU A 459 1.68 -24.97 10.54
C LEU A 459 1.22 -25.41 11.93
N GLN A 460 1.52 -26.63 12.34
CA GLN A 460 1.25 -27.05 13.72
C GLN A 460 2.39 -26.58 14.63
N ALA A 461 2.08 -26.34 15.92
CA ALA A 461 3.09 -25.98 16.89
C ALA A 461 4.09 -27.15 17.06
N GLY A 462 5.30 -26.99 16.50
CA GLY A 462 6.37 -28.00 16.54
C GLY A 462 6.91 -28.44 15.17
N ASP A 463 6.32 -27.98 14.07
CA ASP A 463 6.83 -28.17 12.70
C ASP A 463 7.97 -27.22 12.32
#